data_AF-A0A2A3LP57-F1
#
_entry.id   AF-A0A2A3LP57-F1
#
_cell.length_a   1.000
_cell.length_b   1.000
_cell.length_c   1.000
_cell.angle_alpha   90.00
_cell.angle_beta   90.00
_cell.angle_gamma   90.00
#
_symmetry.space_group_name_H-M   'P 1'
#
loop_
_entity.id
_entity.type
_entity.pdbx_description
1 polymer ?
#
loop_
_entity_poly.entity_id
_entity_poly.type
_entity_poly.pdbx_seq_one_letter_code
_entity_poly.pdbx_strand_id
1 'polypeptide(L)'
;MGFRVGMNCFDTRLQADDYLLSSLPPTVTQDGKIIRPERVGDKWILNGKPVTLSYPKCSNYEQVKSGAYLGSMVLILFVVIYGFRLLINFLKDIGKVGA
;
A
#
# COMPACT_ATOMS: atom_id res chain seq x y z
N MET A 1 -12.86 9.14 4.51
CA MET A 1 -11.79 9.51 3.56
C MET A 1 -10.52 9.69 4.38
N GLY A 2 -9.43 9.05 3.98
CA GLY A 2 -8.14 9.08 4.68
C GLY A 2 -7.13 10.07 4.08
N PHE A 3 -5.90 10.01 4.58
CA PHE A 3 -4.77 10.87 4.26
C PHE A 3 -3.68 10.07 3.56
N ARG A 4 -3.26 10.53 2.37
CA ARG A 4 -2.28 9.82 1.55
C ARG A 4 -0.86 10.26 1.88
N VAL A 5 0.01 9.29 2.17
CA VAL A 5 1.46 9.50 2.23
C VAL A 5 2.13 8.47 1.34
N GLY A 6 2.73 8.93 0.23
CA GLY A 6 3.26 8.05 -0.80
C GLY A 6 2.18 7.16 -1.42
N MET A 7 2.33 5.83 -1.27
CA MET A 7 1.37 4.83 -1.74
C MET A 7 0.40 4.35 -0.64
N ASN A 8 0.59 4.78 0.59
CA ASN A 8 -0.22 4.37 1.73
C ASN A 8 -1.36 5.35 1.99
N CYS A 9 -2.51 4.81 2.41
CA CYS A 9 -3.66 5.58 2.83
C CYS A 9 -3.94 5.36 4.32
N PHE A 10 -3.81 6.42 5.12
CA PHE A 10 -4.02 6.37 6.57
C PHE A 10 -5.40 6.90 6.93
N ASP A 11 -6.05 6.29 7.93
CA ASP A 11 -7.41 6.70 8.31
C ASP A 11 -7.40 8.00 9.12
N THR A 12 -6.34 8.24 9.89
CA THR A 12 -6.20 9.44 10.74
C THR A 12 -5.02 10.30 10.31
N ARG A 13 -5.13 11.62 10.55
CA ARG A 13 -4.04 12.56 10.26
C ARG A 13 -2.80 12.27 11.10
N LEU A 14 -3.00 11.90 12.36
CA LEU A 14 -1.90 11.58 13.28
C LEU A 14 -1.07 10.39 12.77
N GLN A 15 -1.70 9.34 12.25
CA GLN A 15 -0.97 8.21 11.64
C GLN A 15 -0.17 8.64 10.39
N ALA A 16 -0.74 9.51 9.56
CA ALA A 16 -0.03 10.05 8.40
C ALA A 16 1.17 10.92 8.82
N ASP A 17 0.99 11.78 9.82
CA ASP A 17 2.03 12.61 10.42
C ASP A 17 3.13 11.74 11.03
N ASP A 18 2.76 10.73 11.82
CA ASP A 18 3.68 9.78 12.44
C ASP A 18 4.52 9.04 11.39
N TYR A 19 3.87 8.54 10.33
CA TYR A 19 4.55 7.81 9.27
C TYR A 19 5.53 8.72 8.52
N LEU A 20 5.08 9.90 8.10
CA LEU A 20 5.93 10.81 7.33
C LEU A 20 7.08 11.35 8.19
N LEU A 21 6.79 11.90 9.36
CA LEU A 21 7.79 12.59 10.18
C LEU A 21 8.78 11.63 10.85
N SER A 22 8.37 10.39 11.15
CA SER A 22 9.31 9.37 11.64
C SER A 22 10.23 8.83 10.54
N SER A 23 9.82 8.94 9.27
CA SER A 23 10.63 8.49 8.12
C SER A 23 11.67 9.52 7.66
N LEU A 24 11.58 10.77 8.12
CA LEU A 24 12.50 11.82 7.72
C LEU A 24 13.85 11.66 8.44
N PRO A 25 14.98 11.72 7.71
CA PRO A 25 16.28 11.72 8.34
C PRO A 25 16.47 13.00 9.18
N PRO A 26 17.15 12.93 10.33
CA PRO A 26 17.52 14.12 11.08
C PRO A 26 18.54 14.95 10.32
N THR A 27 18.47 16.28 10.48
CA THR A 27 19.49 17.19 9.95
C THR A 27 20.51 17.49 11.03
N VAL A 28 21.80 17.30 10.74
CA VAL A 28 22.90 17.70 11.63
C VAL A 28 23.42 19.05 11.18
N THR A 29 23.39 20.04 12.08
CA THR A 29 23.90 21.39 11.81
C THR A 29 25.43 21.45 11.93
N GLN A 30 26.05 22.53 11.45
CA GLN A 30 27.51 22.73 11.51
C GLN A 30 28.04 22.76 12.96
N ASP A 31 27.21 23.17 13.92
CA ASP A 31 27.49 23.14 15.37
C ASP A 31 27.22 21.77 16.01
N GLY A 32 26.95 20.72 15.23
CA GLY A 32 26.77 19.35 15.70
C GLY A 32 25.42 19.07 16.37
N LYS A 33 24.45 19.99 16.26
CA LYS A 33 23.10 19.77 16.81
C LYS A 33 22.25 18.96 15.84
N ILE A 34 21.47 18.06 16.42
CA ILE A 34 20.52 17.23 15.69
C ILE A 34 19.17 17.94 15.69
N ILE A 35 18.69 18.32 14.51
CA ILE A 35 17.36 18.91 14.31
C ILE A 35 16.44 17.83 13.75
N ARG A 36 15.40 17.49 14.51
CA ARG A 36 14.33 16.61 14.07
C ARG A 36 12.99 16.98 14.72
N PRO A 37 11.86 16.69 14.05
CA PRO A 37 10.56 16.78 14.68
C PRO A 37 10.46 15.80 15.85
N GLU A 38 9.79 16.21 16.93
CA GLU A 38 9.51 15.38 18.09
C GLU A 38 8.01 15.28 18.34
N ARG A 39 7.55 14.09 18.73
CA ARG A 39 6.16 13.84 19.10
C ARG A 39 5.95 14.20 20.56
N VAL A 40 5.10 15.18 20.82
CA VAL A 40 4.68 15.60 22.16
C VAL A 40 3.17 15.41 22.25
N GLY A 41 2.76 14.28 22.82
CA GLY A 41 1.36 13.84 22.80
C GLY A 41 0.88 13.53 21.37
N ASP A 42 -0.19 14.20 20.96
CA ASP A 42 -0.81 14.05 19.62
C ASP A 42 -0.36 15.13 18.62
N LYS A 43 0.74 15.83 18.92
CA LYS A 43 1.29 16.88 18.04
C LYS A 43 2.76 16.65 17.79
N TRP A 44 3.17 17.01 16.58
CA TRP A 44 4.57 17.08 16.21
C TRP A 44 5.09 18.50 16.34
N ILE A 45 6.24 18.65 16.98
CA ILE A 45 6.87 19.95 17.26
C ILE A 45 8.28 19.93 16.68
N LEU A 46 8.64 21.00 15.99
CA LEU A 46 10.00 21.25 15.50
C LEU A 46 10.45 22.62 16.00
N ASN A 47 11.52 22.67 16.79
CA ASN A 47 12.07 23.91 17.35
C ASN A 47 11.00 24.78 18.06
N GLY A 48 10.11 24.14 18.84
CA GLY A 48 9.02 24.81 19.57
C GLY A 48 7.81 25.21 18.72
N LYS A 49 7.81 24.97 17.40
CA LYS A 49 6.68 25.26 16.52
C LYS A 49 5.94 23.98 16.12
N PRO A 50 4.59 23.98 16.10
CA PRO A 50 3.83 22.83 15.65
C PRO A 50 4.03 22.61 14.15
N VAL A 51 4.24 21.35 13.76
CA VAL A 51 4.35 20.94 12.36
C VAL A 51 2.95 20.66 11.83
N THR A 52 2.55 21.37 10.76
CA THR A 52 1.25 21.18 10.11
C THR A 52 1.43 20.76 8.66
N LEU A 53 1.07 19.52 8.34
CA LEU A 53 1.22 18.93 7.01
C LEU A 53 -0.11 18.85 6.28
N SER A 54 -0.11 19.04 4.97
CA SER A 54 -1.29 18.83 4.11
C SER A 54 -1.14 17.53 3.32
N TYR A 55 -2.19 16.71 3.32
CA TYR A 55 -2.20 15.44 2.60
C TYR A 55 -3.30 15.42 1.54
N PRO A 56 -3.05 14.77 0.39
CA PRO A 56 -4.13 14.41 -0.52
C PRO A 56 -5.11 13.46 0.18
N LYS A 57 -6.38 13.54 -0.20
CA LYS A 57 -7.41 12.59 0.24
C LYS A 57 -7.20 11.23 -0.44
N CYS A 58 -7.46 10.15 0.28
CA CYS A 58 -7.47 8.80 -0.25
C CYS A 58 -8.57 7.93 0.36
N SER A 59 -8.80 6.75 -0.20
CA SER A 59 -9.74 5.75 0.31
C SER A 59 -9.11 4.37 0.23
N ASN A 60 -8.98 3.69 1.38
CA ASN A 60 -8.53 2.30 1.44
C ASN A 60 -9.43 1.38 0.59
N TYR A 61 -10.74 1.64 0.58
CA TYR A 61 -11.69 0.89 -0.23
C TYR A 61 -11.41 0.99 -1.74
N GLU A 62 -11.18 2.20 -2.25
CA GLU A 62 -10.92 2.39 -3.68
C GLU A 62 -9.59 1.76 -4.10
N GLN A 63 -8.58 1.80 -3.23
CA GLN A 63 -7.28 1.17 -3.49
C GLN A 63 -7.42 -0.36 -3.58
N VAL A 64 -8.11 -0.98 -2.62
CA VAL A 64 -8.37 -2.43 -2.63
C VAL A 64 -9.23 -2.82 -3.83
N LYS A 65 -10.27 -2.06 -4.14
CA LYS A 65 -11.15 -2.29 -5.29
C LYS A 65 -10.37 -2.27 -6.60
N SER A 66 -9.49 -1.29 -6.79
CA SER A 66 -8.64 -1.20 -7.98
C SER A 66 -7.67 -2.37 -8.07
N GLY A 67 -7.03 -2.75 -6.97
CA GLY A 67 -6.15 -3.91 -6.90
C GLY A 67 -6.88 -5.22 -7.20
N ALA A 68 -8.08 -5.41 -6.64
CA ALA A 68 -8.91 -6.58 -6.88
C ALA A 68 -9.35 -6.69 -8.34
N TYR A 69 -9.73 -5.56 -8.96
CA TYR A 69 -10.09 -5.53 -10.38
C TYR A 69 -8.94 -6.00 -11.27
N LEU A 70 -7.74 -5.41 -11.12
CA LEU A 70 -6.57 -5.80 -11.89
C LEU A 70 -6.14 -7.25 -11.59
N GLY A 71 -6.12 -7.64 -10.32
CA GLY A 71 -5.77 -8.99 -9.89
C GLY A 71 -6.72 -10.06 -10.44
N SER A 72 -8.02 -9.77 -10.49
CA SER A 72 -9.03 -10.68 -11.03
C SER A 72 -8.82 -10.94 -12.53
N MET A 73 -8.45 -9.92 -13.31
CA MET A 73 -8.20 -10.05 -14.74
C MET A 73 -7.01 -11.00 -15.00
N VAL A 74 -5.95 -10.89 -14.20
CA VAL A 74 -4.79 -11.79 -14.29
C VAL A 74 -5.16 -13.21 -13.85
N LEU A 75 -5.92 -13.36 -12.76
CA LEU A 75 -6.37 -14.66 -12.27
C LEU A 75 -7.21 -15.42 -13.31
N ILE A 76 -8.12 -14.74 -14.00
CA ILE A 76 -8.97 -15.34 -15.03
C ILE A 76 -8.10 -15.95 -16.15
N LEU A 77 -7.02 -15.28 -16.57
CA LEU A 77 -6.11 -15.84 -17.58
C LEU A 77 -5.48 -17.15 -17.12
N PHE A 78 -5.03 -17.23 -15.88
CA PHE A 78 -4.48 -18.47 -15.32
C PHE A 78 -5.53 -19.58 -15.25
N VAL A 79 -6.76 -19.26 -14.83
CA VAL A 79 -7.87 -20.22 -14.77
C VAL A 79 -8.19 -20.77 -16.16
N VAL A 80 -8.20 -19.93 -17.19
CA VAL A 80 -8.46 -20.35 -18.58
C VAL A 80 -7.37 -21.30 -19.07
N ILE A 81 -6.09 -20.96 -18.90
CA ILE A 81 -4.97 -21.81 -19.31
C ILE A 81 -5.03 -23.17 -18.61
N TYR A 82 -5.26 -23.16 -17.29
CA TYR A 82 -5.37 -24.38 -16.50
C TYR A 82 -6.61 -25.21 -16.90
N GLY A 83 -7.74 -24.57 -17.17
CA GLY A 83 -8.96 -25.20 -17.64
C GLY A 83 -8.77 -25.93 -18.98
N PHE A 84 -8.10 -25.30 -19.94
CA PHE A 84 -7.74 -25.97 -21.21
C PHE A 84 -6.82 -27.17 -20.98
N ARG A 85 -5.83 -27.06 -20.08
CA ARG A 85 -4.95 -28.17 -19.74
C ARG A 85 -5.71 -29.35 -19.13
N LEU A 86 -6.64 -29.08 -18.22
CA LEU A 86 -7.49 -30.12 -17.62
C LEU A 86 -8.37 -30.79 -18.68
N LEU A 87 -9.02 -30.01 -19.55
CA LEU A 87 -9.85 -30.55 -20.64
C LEU A 87 -9.06 -31.45 -21.58
N ILE A 88 -7.87 -31.02 -22.01
CA ILE A 88 -7.01 -31.81 -22.91
C ILE A 88 -6.60 -33.13 -22.23
N ASN A 89 -6.22 -33.10 -20.95
CA ASN A 89 -5.85 -34.29 -20.22
C ASN A 89 -7.05 -35.25 -20.04
N PHE A 90 -8.21 -34.71 -19.70
CA PHE A 90 -9.44 -35.48 -19.53
C PHE A 90 -9.86 -36.20 -20.83
N LEU A 91 -9.81 -35.51 -21.98
CA LEU A 91 -10.12 -36.10 -23.28
C LEU A 91 -9.12 -37.21 -23.65
N LYS A 92 -7.83 -37.04 -23.35
CA LYS A 92 -6.80 -38.07 -23.57
C LYS A 92 -7.03 -39.31 -22.71
N ASP A 93 -7.45 -39.14 -21.46
CA ASP A 93 -7.71 -40.26 -20.56
C ASP A 93 -8.96 -41.04 -21.00
N ILE A 94 -10.04 -40.36 -21.41
CA ILE A 94 -11.22 -41.05 -21.98
C ILE A 94 -10.87 -41.80 -23.27
N GLY A 95 -10.08 -41.18 -24.16
CA GLY A 95 -9.66 -41.82 -25.42
C GLY A 95 -8.79 -43.07 -25.22
N LYS A 96 -8.08 -43.19 -24.10
CA LYS A 96 -7.31 -44.39 -23.73
C LYS A 96 -8.14 -45.50 -23.11
N VAL A 97 -9.29 -45.19 -22.51
CA VAL A 97 -10.18 -46.19 -21.89
C VAL A 97 -11.13 -46.81 -22.92
N GLY A 98 -11.39 -46.11 -24.03
CA GLY A 98 -12.25 -46.59 -25.13
C GLY A 98 -11.55 -47.37 -26.25
N ALA A 99 -10.23 -47.57 -26.19
CA ALA A 99 -9.42 -48.35 -27.12
C ALA A 99 -8.90 -49.62 -26.44
#